data_AF-A0A352LV91-F1
#
_entry.id   AF-A0A352LV91-F1
#
_cell.length_a   1.000
_cell.length_b   1.000
_cell.length_c   1.000
_cell.angle_alpha   90.00
_cell.angle_beta   90.00
_cell.angle_gamma   90.00
#
_symmetry.space_group_name_H-M   'P 1'
#
loop_
_entity.id
_entity.type
_entity.pdbx_description
1 polymer ?
#
loop_
_entity_poly.entity_id
_entity_poly.type
_entity_poly.pdbx_seq_one_letter_code
_entity_poly.pdbx_strand_id
1 'polypeptide(L)'
;SSSSSCSPFGQWQIFREIASHANQPIPWRCEVLFFTKKWIDIMHSPAGIKLRYYLLNKVWEQTEYNRNRFLYDEMWESFFRSLSHRRIKPISYIIDIFRHLIALASCPKTTVAYKPASSTDTAGPIDQILRVYLEVYKLKTYAPTIMIPCHFLADNSKDAVYYPIQNPTCWDSAPKSRDSISAKKDLECLVWLLDAFQNELKHGNVNVCIPGINEIFDKVNFDFFHSDGNLNDRIQPSSNMPLGDKNLVYLPGNSNQYGERKFADRSSFARSCIRISLKQNG
;
A
#
# COMPACT_ATOMS: atom_id res chain seq x y z
N SER A 1 1.82 15.69 -25.27
CA SER A 1 2.29 15.92 -23.90
C SER A 1 2.56 14.57 -23.25
N SER A 2 3.81 14.11 -23.32
CA SER A 2 4.23 12.83 -22.77
C SER A 2 4.06 12.84 -21.25
N SER A 3 3.21 11.95 -20.75
CA SER A 3 3.19 11.60 -19.33
C SER A 3 4.48 10.85 -19.05
N SER A 4 5.52 11.58 -18.67
CA SER A 4 6.71 10.99 -18.08
C SER A 4 6.27 10.30 -16.80
N SER A 5 6.15 8.97 -16.87
CA SER A 5 6.18 8.12 -15.69
C SER A 5 7.41 8.53 -14.91
N CYS A 6 7.21 9.20 -13.78
CA CYS A 6 8.32 9.61 -12.93
C CYS A 6 8.93 8.30 -12.42
N SER A 7 10.07 7.90 -12.98
CA SER A 7 10.81 6.76 -12.44
C SER A 7 11.12 7.08 -10.96
N PRO A 8 11.24 6.07 -10.09
CA PRO A 8 11.68 6.30 -8.70
C PRO A 8 12.98 7.12 -8.64
N PHE A 9 13.81 7.04 -9.69
CA PHE A 9 15.06 7.80 -9.85
C PHE A 9 14.86 9.30 -10.16
N GLY A 10 13.68 9.72 -10.64
CA GLY A 10 13.37 11.13 -10.87
C GLY A 10 13.28 11.93 -9.57
N GLN A 11 12.72 11.34 -8.51
CA GLN A 11 12.62 11.99 -7.20
C GLN A 11 13.98 12.03 -6.47
N TRP A 12 14.86 11.07 -6.75
CA TRP A 12 16.20 11.00 -6.13
C TRP A 12 17.04 12.26 -6.38
N GLN A 13 16.96 12.84 -7.58
CA GLN A 13 17.69 14.08 -7.89
C GLN A 13 17.20 15.24 -7.01
N ILE A 14 15.88 15.40 -6.90
CA ILE A 14 15.27 16.44 -6.06
C ILE A 14 15.68 16.25 -4.60
N PHE A 15 15.59 15.04 -4.05
CA PHE A 15 15.98 14.80 -2.66
C PHE A 15 17.46 15.07 -2.40
N ARG A 16 18.33 14.77 -3.37
CA ARG A 16 19.76 15.09 -3.26
C ARG A 16 20.00 16.60 -3.24
N GLU A 17 19.33 17.35 -4.10
CA GLU A 17 19.41 18.81 -4.15
C GLU A 17 18.90 19.45 -2.85
N ILE A 18 17.80 18.92 -2.31
CA ILE A 18 17.29 19.36 -1.01
C ILE A 18 18.33 19.08 0.08
N ALA A 19 18.83 17.84 0.17
CA ALA A 19 19.76 17.42 1.20
C ALA A 19 21.11 18.17 1.16
N SER A 20 21.59 18.57 -0.03
CA SER A 20 22.86 19.27 -0.20
C SER A 20 22.78 20.79 -0.04
N HIS A 21 21.58 21.36 0.20
CA HIS A 21 21.40 22.80 0.30
C HIS A 21 22.07 23.37 1.58
N ALA A 22 22.84 24.45 1.44
CA ALA A 22 23.69 24.98 2.51
C ALA A 22 22.92 25.48 3.75
N ASN A 23 21.67 25.94 3.57
CA ASN A 23 20.84 26.50 4.65
C ASN A 23 19.78 25.51 5.17
N GLN A 24 20.11 24.22 5.24
CA GLN A 24 19.18 23.24 5.83
C GLN A 24 19.10 23.43 7.35
N PRO A 25 17.89 23.65 7.93
CA PRO A 25 17.75 23.87 9.37
C PRO A 25 18.05 22.60 10.18
N ILE A 26 17.90 21.41 9.58
CA ILE A 26 18.14 20.12 10.23
C ILE A 26 18.92 19.22 9.24
N PRO A 27 20.06 18.65 9.65
CA PRO A 27 20.81 17.75 8.79
C PRO A 27 20.02 16.45 8.56
N TRP A 28 19.97 15.99 7.30
CA TRP A 28 19.46 14.67 6.98
C TRP A 28 20.43 13.63 7.51
N ARG A 29 19.96 12.74 8.39
CA ARG A 29 20.78 11.69 9.00
C ARG A 29 20.11 10.34 8.78
N CYS A 30 20.94 9.33 8.54
CA CYS A 30 20.53 7.94 8.49
C CYS A 30 21.39 7.18 9.50
N GLU A 31 20.75 6.49 10.43
CA GLU A 31 21.41 5.66 11.43
C GLU A 31 21.20 4.20 11.06
N VAL A 32 22.30 3.46 10.92
CA VAL A 32 22.26 2.03 10.60
C VAL A 32 22.69 1.25 11.83
N LEU A 33 21.77 0.46 12.37
CA LEU A 33 22.09 -0.47 13.46
C LEU A 33 22.85 -1.67 12.90
N PHE A 34 24.12 -1.80 13.30
CA PHE A 34 24.99 -2.90 12.88
C PHE A 34 25.14 -3.94 14.00
N PHE A 35 24.65 -5.16 13.74
CA PHE A 35 24.78 -6.29 14.66
C PHE A 35 26.07 -7.06 14.37
N THR A 36 27.08 -6.86 15.22
CA THR A 36 28.34 -7.61 15.15
C THR A 36 28.13 -9.09 15.50
N LYS A 37 29.12 -9.95 15.20
CA LYS A 37 29.12 -11.36 15.60
C LYS A 37 28.84 -11.57 17.09
N LYS A 38 29.31 -10.66 17.96
CA LYS A 38 29.06 -10.72 19.41
C LYS A 38 27.57 -10.75 19.75
N TRP A 39 26.73 -10.03 18.99
CA TRP A 39 25.27 -10.07 19.17
C TRP A 39 24.69 -11.44 18.83
N ILE A 40 25.20 -12.08 17.79
CA ILE A 40 24.81 -13.44 17.40
C ILE A 40 25.19 -14.42 18.53
N ASP A 41 26.42 -14.32 19.04
CA ASP A 41 26.88 -15.15 20.15
C ASP A 41 26.02 -14.95 21.42
N ILE A 42 25.63 -13.71 21.73
CA ILE A 42 24.70 -13.39 22.83
C ILE A 42 23.33 -14.04 22.60
N MET A 43 22.79 -14.03 21.38
CA MET A 43 21.50 -14.68 21.06
C MET A 43 21.49 -16.19 21.30
N HIS A 44 22.65 -16.85 21.24
CA HIS A 44 22.79 -18.27 21.56
C HIS A 44 23.01 -18.54 23.06
N SER A 45 23.32 -17.51 23.84
CA SER A 45 23.48 -17.61 25.30
C SER A 45 22.12 -17.55 26.03
N PRO A 46 22.04 -18.02 27.29
CA PRO A 46 20.85 -17.85 28.11
C PRO A 46 20.38 -16.40 28.27
N ALA A 47 21.32 -15.44 28.26
CA ALA A 47 21.00 -14.02 28.39
C ALA A 47 20.27 -13.45 27.16
N GLY A 48 20.48 -14.03 25.97
CA GLY A 48 19.87 -13.59 24.72
C GLY A 48 18.53 -14.22 24.39
N ILE A 49 18.01 -15.12 25.23
CA ILE A 49 16.78 -15.87 24.97
C ILE A 49 15.60 -14.93 24.66
N LYS A 50 15.41 -13.86 25.43
CA LYS A 50 14.32 -12.89 25.20
C LYS A 50 14.42 -12.21 23.84
N LEU A 51 15.63 -11.78 23.46
CA LEU A 51 15.87 -11.15 22.15
C LEU A 51 15.63 -12.16 21.02
N ARG A 52 16.10 -13.40 21.18
CA ARG A 52 15.90 -14.46 20.19
C ARG A 52 14.42 -14.75 19.98
N TYR A 53 13.64 -14.88 21.06
CA TYR A 53 12.18 -15.07 20.97
C TYR A 53 11.49 -13.87 20.33
N TYR A 54 11.90 -12.65 20.66
CA TYR A 54 11.36 -11.43 20.03
C TYR A 54 11.59 -11.43 18.52
N LEU A 55 12.82 -11.67 18.07
CA LEU A 55 13.15 -11.73 16.64
C LEU A 55 12.45 -12.90 15.94
N LEU A 56 12.37 -14.06 16.59
CA LEU A 56 11.64 -15.21 16.05
C LEU A 56 10.16 -14.89 15.87
N ASN A 57 9.52 -14.20 16.82
CA ASN A 57 8.14 -13.75 16.69
C ASN A 57 7.98 -12.77 15.52
N LYS A 58 8.91 -11.83 15.34
CA LYS A 58 8.89 -10.90 14.20
C LYS A 58 9.02 -11.62 12.85
N VAL A 59 9.94 -12.57 12.75
CA VAL A 59 10.07 -13.43 11.55
C VAL A 59 8.80 -14.26 11.36
N TRP A 60 8.19 -14.75 12.43
CA TRP A 60 6.95 -15.50 12.35
C TRP A 60 5.80 -14.66 11.77
N GLU A 61 5.66 -13.40 12.19
CA GLU A 61 4.67 -12.48 11.61
C GLU A 61 4.96 -12.15 10.14
N GLN A 62 6.23 -11.95 9.78
CA GLN A 62 6.63 -11.53 8.43
C GLN A 62 6.64 -12.67 7.39
N THR A 63 6.72 -13.92 7.82
CA THR A 63 6.77 -15.07 6.90
C THR A 63 5.46 -15.86 6.87
N GLU A 64 4.38 -15.34 7.44
CA GLU A 64 3.09 -16.02 7.53
C GLU A 64 2.55 -16.47 6.17
N TYR A 65 2.53 -15.55 5.19
CA TYR A 65 2.10 -15.88 3.83
C TYR A 65 2.92 -17.02 3.21
N ASN A 66 4.25 -16.93 3.30
CA ASN A 66 5.15 -17.92 2.71
C ASN A 66 5.06 -19.29 3.38
N ARG A 67 4.89 -19.34 4.71
CA ARG A 67 4.69 -20.60 5.44
C ARG A 67 3.38 -21.28 5.05
N ASN A 68 2.34 -20.49 4.76
CA ASN A 68 1.03 -20.99 4.38
C ASN A 68 0.82 -21.02 2.86
N ARG A 69 1.87 -20.85 2.05
CA ARG A 69 1.78 -20.72 0.59
C ARG A 69 0.98 -21.86 -0.06
N PHE A 70 1.24 -23.09 0.35
CA PHE A 70 0.50 -24.25 -0.14
C PHE A 70 -1.01 -24.14 0.09
N LEU A 71 -1.44 -23.66 1.27
CA LEU A 71 -2.86 -23.46 1.57
C LEU A 71 -3.47 -22.34 0.72
N TYR A 72 -2.71 -21.29 0.45
CA TYR A 72 -3.14 -20.22 -0.45
C TYR A 72 -3.29 -20.73 -1.88
N ASP A 73 -2.34 -21.53 -2.35
CA ASP A 73 -2.37 -22.10 -3.70
C ASP A 73 -3.60 -23.01 -3.89
N GLU A 74 -3.89 -23.90 -2.92
CA GLU A 74 -5.11 -24.72 -2.91
C GLU A 74 -6.40 -23.88 -2.92
N MET A 75 -6.45 -22.83 -2.09
CA MET A 75 -7.58 -21.90 -2.05
C MET A 75 -7.78 -21.20 -3.42
N TRP A 76 -6.69 -20.74 -4.05
CA TRP A 76 -6.74 -20.11 -5.35
C TRP A 76 -7.20 -21.06 -6.45
N GLU A 77 -6.69 -22.29 -6.47
CA GLU A 77 -7.12 -23.31 -7.42
C GLU A 77 -8.61 -23.63 -7.27
N SER A 78 -9.10 -23.76 -6.03
CA SER A 78 -10.53 -23.96 -5.76
C SER A 78 -11.38 -22.80 -6.29
N PHE A 79 -10.96 -21.55 -6.05
CA PHE A 79 -11.65 -20.36 -6.53
C PHE A 79 -11.64 -20.25 -8.05
N PHE A 80 -10.49 -20.38 -8.71
CA PHE A 80 -10.42 -20.28 -10.16
C PHE A 80 -11.14 -21.43 -10.87
N ARG A 81 -11.18 -22.62 -10.25
CA ARG A 81 -12.01 -23.73 -10.72
C ARG A 81 -13.50 -23.38 -10.64
N SER A 82 -13.98 -22.76 -9.57
CA SER A 82 -15.39 -22.36 -9.46
C SER A 82 -15.78 -21.29 -10.50
N LEU A 83 -14.82 -20.45 -10.88
CA LEU A 83 -15.01 -19.47 -11.96
C LEU A 83 -14.92 -20.03 -13.38
N SER A 84 -14.41 -21.25 -13.58
CA SER A 84 -14.13 -21.81 -14.92
C SER A 84 -15.34 -21.88 -15.87
N HIS A 85 -16.55 -21.95 -15.32
CA HIS A 85 -17.80 -21.92 -16.08
C HIS A 85 -18.16 -20.52 -16.60
N ARG A 86 -17.61 -19.47 -16.00
CA ARG A 86 -17.78 -18.07 -16.41
C ARG A 86 -16.66 -17.80 -17.42
N ARG A 87 -17.00 -17.61 -18.70
CA ARG A 87 -16.05 -17.46 -19.84
C ARG A 87 -15.12 -16.22 -19.78
N ILE A 88 -14.86 -15.68 -18.60
CA ILE A 88 -14.02 -14.51 -18.35
C ILE A 88 -12.70 -15.02 -17.80
N LYS A 89 -11.61 -14.80 -18.54
CA LYS A 89 -10.24 -15.10 -18.08
C LYS A 89 -9.53 -13.78 -17.76
N PRO A 90 -9.36 -13.42 -16.48
CA PRO A 90 -8.56 -12.27 -16.10
C PRO A 90 -7.12 -12.42 -16.59
N ILE A 91 -6.46 -11.30 -16.86
CA ILE A 91 -5.04 -11.28 -17.24
C ILE A 91 -4.20 -11.64 -16.00
N SER A 92 -3.12 -12.42 -16.17
CA SER A 92 -2.22 -12.86 -15.07
C SER A 92 -1.83 -11.73 -14.12
N TYR A 93 -1.46 -10.57 -14.67
CA TYR A 93 -1.11 -9.38 -13.89
C TYR A 93 -2.22 -8.92 -12.92
N ILE A 94 -3.49 -8.99 -13.34
CA ILE A 94 -4.63 -8.61 -12.49
C ILE A 94 -4.90 -9.67 -11.42
N ILE A 95 -4.67 -10.95 -11.75
CA ILE A 95 -4.73 -12.04 -10.78
C ILE A 95 -3.69 -11.83 -9.68
N ASP A 96 -2.47 -11.43 -10.04
CA ASP A 96 -1.39 -11.20 -9.06
C ASP A 96 -1.72 -10.03 -8.14
N ILE A 97 -2.28 -8.93 -8.67
CA ILE A 97 -2.77 -7.82 -7.85
C ILE A 97 -3.90 -8.28 -6.93
N PHE A 98 -4.88 -9.02 -7.46
CA PHE A 98 -6.00 -9.54 -6.67
C PHE A 98 -5.51 -10.42 -5.51
N ARG A 99 -4.61 -11.37 -5.76
CA ARG A 99 -3.98 -12.20 -4.73
C ARG A 99 -3.26 -11.35 -3.69
N HIS A 100 -2.53 -10.31 -4.13
CA HIS A 100 -1.83 -9.39 -3.24
C HIS A 100 -2.78 -8.58 -2.35
N LEU A 101 -3.93 -8.13 -2.87
CA LEU A 101 -4.95 -7.44 -2.08
C LEU A 101 -5.54 -8.34 -0.98
N ILE A 102 -5.79 -9.61 -1.29
CA ILE A 102 -6.23 -10.58 -0.29
C ILE A 102 -5.13 -10.89 0.72
N ALA A 103 -3.87 -10.97 0.28
CA ALA A 103 -2.72 -11.12 1.17
C ALA A 103 -2.52 -9.90 2.10
N LEU A 104 -2.76 -8.67 1.60
CA LEU A 104 -2.78 -7.45 2.41
C LEU A 104 -3.84 -7.49 3.50
N ALA A 105 -5.02 -8.04 3.20
CA ALA A 105 -6.10 -8.13 4.16
C ALA A 105 -5.96 -9.31 5.15
N SER A 106 -5.40 -10.45 4.72
CA SER A 106 -5.26 -11.65 5.56
C SER A 106 -3.97 -11.71 6.37
N CYS A 107 -2.84 -11.30 5.78
CA CYS A 107 -1.52 -11.29 6.41
C CYS A 107 -0.97 -9.85 6.44
N PRO A 108 -1.58 -8.95 7.22
CA PRO A 108 -1.34 -7.50 7.15
C PRO A 108 0.12 -7.11 7.43
N LYS A 109 0.83 -7.91 8.24
CA LYS A 109 2.24 -7.70 8.62
C LYS A 109 3.27 -8.28 7.64
N THR A 110 2.83 -9.07 6.66
CA THR A 110 3.73 -9.71 5.71
C THR A 110 3.90 -8.86 4.43
N THR A 111 2.82 -8.28 3.94
CA THR A 111 2.79 -7.56 2.67
C THR A 111 2.91 -6.04 2.86
N VAL A 112 3.35 -5.35 1.81
CA VAL A 112 3.60 -3.90 1.84
C VAL A 112 2.61 -3.18 0.93
N ALA A 113 2.07 -2.09 1.43
CA ALA A 113 1.29 -1.09 0.71
C ALA A 113 1.90 0.30 0.99
N TYR A 114 1.13 1.37 0.85
CA TYR A 114 1.59 2.72 1.11
C TYR A 114 0.66 3.47 2.05
N LYS A 115 1.19 4.42 2.81
CA LYS A 115 0.41 5.41 3.56
C LYS A 115 0.93 6.83 3.26
N PRO A 116 0.08 7.87 3.38
CA PRO A 116 0.58 9.24 3.39
C PRO A 116 1.52 9.43 4.58
N ALA A 117 2.68 10.00 4.32
CA ALA A 117 3.67 10.31 5.34
C ALA A 117 3.20 11.48 6.21
N SER A 118 3.43 11.37 7.51
CA SER A 118 3.17 12.43 8.50
C SER A 118 4.48 12.90 9.15
N SER A 119 4.37 13.92 10.00
CA SER A 119 5.52 14.42 10.79
C SER A 119 6.10 13.39 11.77
N THR A 120 5.35 12.34 12.11
CA THR A 120 5.81 11.29 13.05
C THR A 120 6.58 10.18 12.36
N ASP A 121 6.61 10.13 11.03
CA ASP A 121 7.25 9.05 10.29
C ASP A 121 8.77 9.20 10.25
N THR A 122 9.46 8.07 10.44
CA THR A 122 10.93 8.00 10.44
C THR A 122 11.53 7.71 9.07
N ALA A 123 10.71 7.63 8.01
CA ALA A 123 11.15 7.34 6.65
C ALA A 123 12.05 8.45 6.06
N GLY A 124 12.02 9.64 6.64
CA GLY A 124 12.87 10.77 6.28
C GLY A 124 12.39 12.06 6.94
N PRO A 125 13.03 13.20 6.66
CA PRO A 125 12.62 14.50 7.17
C PRO A 125 11.39 15.04 6.40
N ILE A 126 10.25 14.37 6.56
CA ILE A 126 9.02 14.60 5.79
C ILE A 126 8.61 16.09 5.79
N ASP A 127 8.47 16.69 6.97
CA ASP A 127 8.06 18.09 7.10
C ASP A 127 8.98 19.07 6.36
N GLN A 128 10.29 18.81 6.34
CA GLN A 128 11.24 19.66 5.63
C GLN A 128 11.07 19.54 4.12
N ILE A 129 10.92 18.32 3.61
CA ILE A 129 10.68 18.08 2.19
C ILE A 129 9.39 18.79 1.76
N LEU A 130 8.31 18.64 2.54
CA LEU A 130 7.04 19.29 2.27
C LEU A 130 7.15 20.82 2.28
N ARG A 131 7.89 21.39 3.25
CA ARG A 131 8.18 22.85 3.27
C ARG A 131 8.93 23.31 2.03
N VAL A 132 9.91 22.56 1.55
CA VAL A 132 10.63 22.94 0.32
C VAL A 132 9.68 22.97 -0.89
N TYR A 133 8.78 22.00 -1.03
CA TYR A 133 7.77 22.04 -2.10
C TYR A 133 6.83 23.25 -1.99
N LEU A 134 6.45 23.64 -0.78
CA LEU A 134 5.54 24.76 -0.53
C LEU A 134 6.23 26.13 -0.65
N GLU A 135 7.42 26.28 -0.07
CA GLU A 135 8.11 27.55 0.12
C GLU A 135 9.11 27.86 -1.01
N VAL A 136 9.77 26.85 -1.59
CA VAL A 136 10.78 27.04 -2.63
C VAL A 136 10.19 26.80 -4.00
N TYR A 137 9.60 25.61 -4.21
CA TYR A 137 8.94 25.28 -5.49
C TYR A 137 7.56 25.93 -5.63
N LYS A 138 7.07 26.62 -4.59
CA LYS A 138 5.83 27.41 -4.59
C LYS A 138 4.63 26.62 -5.11
N LEU A 139 4.41 25.40 -4.60
CA LEU A 139 3.22 24.63 -4.94
C LEU A 139 1.97 25.30 -4.35
N LYS A 140 1.22 26.02 -5.20
CA LYS A 140 0.07 26.86 -4.80
C LYS A 140 -1.28 26.11 -4.79
N THR A 141 -1.45 25.12 -5.65
CA THR A 141 -2.78 24.51 -5.84
C THR A 141 -2.94 23.25 -5.00
N TYR A 142 -1.88 22.45 -4.94
CA TYR A 142 -1.93 21.10 -4.40
C TYR A 142 -1.17 21.00 -3.07
N ALA A 143 -1.67 20.15 -2.18
CA ALA A 143 -0.92 19.70 -1.02
C ALA A 143 0.14 18.71 -1.52
N PRO A 144 1.44 18.93 -1.27
CA PRO A 144 2.45 17.94 -1.59
C PRO A 144 2.23 16.73 -0.67
N THR A 145 1.97 15.57 -1.26
CA THR A 145 1.76 14.31 -0.53
C THR A 145 2.90 13.36 -0.83
N ILE A 146 3.58 12.87 0.21
CA ILE A 146 4.60 11.83 0.09
C ILE A 146 3.96 10.52 0.55
N MET A 147 3.99 9.49 -0.30
CA MET A 147 3.53 8.15 0.06
C MET A 147 4.74 7.30 0.46
N ILE A 148 4.69 6.70 1.65
CA ILE A 148 5.77 5.83 2.15
C ILE A 148 5.31 4.38 2.24
N PRO A 149 6.20 3.40 2.01
CA PRO A 149 5.88 1.99 2.19
C PRO A 149 5.49 1.70 3.65
N CYS A 150 4.44 0.91 3.85
CA CYS A 150 4.03 0.46 5.17
C CYS A 150 3.32 -0.90 5.11
N HIS A 151 3.27 -1.59 6.25
CA HIS A 151 2.40 -2.75 6.43
C HIS A 151 0.99 -2.29 6.81
N PHE A 152 -0.03 -3.07 6.47
CA PHE A 152 -1.35 -2.86 7.03
C PHE A 152 -1.29 -3.21 8.53
N LEU A 153 -1.91 -2.40 9.41
CA LEU A 153 -1.90 -2.60 10.86
C LEU A 153 -0.50 -2.65 11.52
N ALA A 154 0.52 -2.01 10.94
CA ALA A 154 1.91 -2.05 11.42
C ALA A 154 2.06 -1.68 12.91
N ASP A 155 1.21 -0.77 13.41
CA ASP A 155 1.29 -0.20 14.76
C ASP A 155 -0.02 -0.32 15.56
N ASN A 156 -0.87 -1.31 15.24
CA ASN A 156 -2.28 -1.34 15.67
C ASN A 156 -3.08 -0.06 15.29
N SER A 157 -2.57 0.71 14.32
CA SER A 157 -3.29 1.85 13.80
C SER A 157 -4.50 1.36 13.00
N LYS A 158 -5.61 2.09 13.11
CA LYS A 158 -6.79 1.90 12.26
C LYS A 158 -6.62 2.64 10.92
N ASP A 159 -5.39 2.99 10.58
CA ASP A 159 -5.09 3.81 9.41
C ASP A 159 -5.33 3.02 8.14
N ALA A 160 -5.84 3.72 7.13
CA ALA A 160 -5.99 3.14 5.82
C ALA A 160 -4.63 3.03 5.12
N VAL A 161 -4.49 2.00 4.29
CA VAL A 161 -3.35 1.85 3.39
C VAL A 161 -3.81 1.89 1.94
N TYR A 162 -2.90 2.24 1.05
CA TYR A 162 -3.16 2.53 -0.34
C TYR A 162 -2.31 1.64 -1.23
N TYR A 163 -2.96 1.07 -2.24
CA TYR A 163 -2.33 0.23 -3.24
C TYR A 163 -2.54 0.84 -4.64
N PRO A 164 -1.52 1.50 -5.21
CA PRO A 164 -1.59 2.03 -6.56
C PRO A 164 -1.38 0.90 -7.58
N ILE A 165 -2.28 0.77 -8.56
CA ILE A 165 -2.16 -0.28 -9.59
C ILE A 165 -0.95 -0.04 -10.48
N GLN A 166 -0.60 1.23 -10.74
CA GLN A 166 0.50 1.57 -11.65
C GLN A 166 1.88 1.23 -11.09
N ASN A 167 2.00 1.15 -9.76
CA ASN A 167 3.26 0.91 -9.06
C ASN A 167 3.06 -0.26 -8.09
N PRO A 168 2.83 -1.49 -8.60
CA PRO A 168 2.53 -2.64 -7.76
C PRO A 168 3.72 -3.01 -6.87
N THR A 169 3.44 -3.38 -5.62
CA THR A 169 4.43 -3.90 -4.65
C THR A 169 4.38 -5.43 -4.53
N CYS A 170 3.65 -6.09 -5.44
CA CYS A 170 3.59 -7.55 -5.55
C CYS A 170 5.00 -8.16 -5.64
N TRP A 171 5.24 -9.23 -4.89
CA TRP A 171 6.52 -9.95 -4.89
C TRP A 171 6.78 -10.70 -6.20
N ASP A 172 5.73 -11.35 -6.73
CA ASP A 172 5.78 -12.19 -7.94
C ASP A 172 4.77 -11.66 -8.96
N SER A 173 4.97 -10.44 -9.49
CA SER A 173 4.06 -9.89 -10.50
C SER A 173 4.46 -10.31 -11.91
N ALA A 174 3.52 -10.91 -12.66
CA ALA A 174 3.68 -11.06 -14.08
C ALA A 174 3.88 -9.68 -14.74
N PRO A 175 4.79 -9.52 -15.70
CA PRO A 175 4.99 -8.25 -16.38
C PRO A 175 3.69 -7.83 -17.04
N LYS A 176 3.31 -6.56 -16.88
CA LYS A 176 2.14 -6.00 -17.56
C LYS A 176 2.38 -6.09 -19.07
N SER A 177 1.56 -6.86 -19.78
CA SER A 177 1.67 -6.95 -21.24
C SER A 177 1.40 -5.59 -21.89
N ARG A 178 2.01 -5.33 -23.05
CA ARG A 178 1.76 -4.11 -23.84
C ARG A 178 0.29 -3.95 -24.25
N ASP A 179 -0.46 -5.05 -24.27
CA ASP A 179 -1.89 -5.12 -24.62
C ASP A 179 -2.84 -4.84 -23.44
N SER A 180 -2.32 -4.26 -22.34
CA SER A 180 -3.13 -3.82 -21.21
C SER A 180 -4.28 -2.90 -21.65
N ILE A 181 -5.49 -3.28 -21.24
CA ILE A 181 -6.76 -2.74 -21.76
C ILE A 181 -7.16 -1.39 -21.09
N SER A 182 -6.19 -0.69 -20.47
CA SER A 182 -6.28 0.52 -19.61
C SER A 182 -6.46 0.25 -18.10
N ALA A 183 -5.88 1.14 -17.27
CA ALA A 183 -5.95 1.06 -15.80
C ALA A 183 -7.38 1.12 -15.24
N LYS A 184 -8.31 1.72 -16.00
CA LYS A 184 -9.75 1.70 -15.72
C LYS A 184 -10.31 0.28 -15.76
N LYS A 185 -10.07 -0.45 -16.85
CA LYS A 185 -10.58 -1.83 -16.99
C LYS A 185 -9.90 -2.78 -16.02
N ASP A 186 -8.64 -2.52 -15.70
CA ASP A 186 -7.91 -3.22 -14.64
C ASP A 186 -8.64 -3.08 -13.29
N LEU A 187 -9.07 -1.86 -12.91
CA LEU A 187 -9.89 -1.64 -11.71
C LEU A 187 -11.24 -2.35 -11.76
N GLU A 188 -11.97 -2.24 -12.87
CA GLU A 188 -13.28 -2.91 -13.04
C GLU A 188 -13.15 -4.44 -12.89
N CYS A 189 -12.08 -5.02 -13.42
CA CYS A 189 -11.78 -6.44 -13.28
C CYS A 189 -11.43 -6.82 -11.83
N LEU A 190 -10.69 -5.97 -11.11
CA LEU A 190 -10.40 -6.19 -9.69
C LEU A 190 -11.64 -6.12 -8.80
N VAL A 191 -12.54 -5.16 -9.06
CA VAL A 191 -13.85 -5.09 -8.38
C VAL A 191 -14.62 -6.39 -8.60
N TRP A 192 -14.73 -6.82 -9.86
CA TRP A 192 -15.42 -8.07 -10.20
C TRP A 192 -14.78 -9.29 -9.52
N LEU A 193 -13.45 -9.40 -9.49
CA LEU A 193 -12.74 -10.49 -8.83
C LEU A 193 -12.99 -10.52 -7.32
N LEU A 194 -12.96 -9.36 -6.66
CA LEU A 194 -13.23 -9.27 -5.23
C LEU A 194 -14.67 -9.63 -4.89
N ASP A 195 -15.64 -9.14 -5.68
CA ASP A 195 -17.05 -9.46 -5.49
C ASP A 195 -17.32 -10.96 -5.78
N ALA A 196 -16.70 -11.52 -6.83
CA ALA A 196 -16.78 -12.94 -7.14
C ALA A 196 -16.19 -13.78 -6.01
N PHE A 197 -15.00 -13.42 -5.51
CA PHE A 197 -14.37 -14.14 -4.40
C PHE A 197 -15.21 -14.10 -3.13
N GLN A 198 -15.75 -12.93 -2.77
CA GLN A 198 -16.64 -12.80 -1.63
C GLN A 198 -17.89 -13.70 -1.76
N ASN A 199 -18.48 -13.78 -2.96
CA ASN A 199 -19.63 -14.64 -3.21
C ASN A 199 -19.28 -16.12 -3.12
N GLU A 200 -18.17 -16.54 -3.73
CA GLU A 200 -17.74 -17.94 -3.71
C GLU A 200 -17.36 -18.41 -2.29
N LEU A 201 -16.80 -17.51 -1.45
CA LEU A 201 -16.58 -17.76 -0.02
C LEU A 201 -17.91 -17.98 0.72
N LYS A 202 -18.90 -17.09 0.52
CA LYS A 202 -20.23 -17.19 1.16
C LYS A 202 -20.97 -18.46 0.77
N HIS A 203 -20.78 -18.96 -0.45
CA HIS A 203 -21.38 -20.20 -0.93
C HIS A 203 -20.61 -21.47 -0.53
N GLY A 204 -19.44 -21.34 0.09
CA GLY A 204 -18.62 -22.49 0.48
C GLY A 204 -17.96 -23.21 -0.71
N ASN A 205 -17.85 -22.55 -1.87
CA ASN A 205 -17.25 -23.12 -3.08
C ASN A 205 -15.71 -23.02 -3.08
N VAL A 206 -15.15 -22.26 -2.14
CA VAL A 206 -13.71 -22.08 -1.97
C VAL A 206 -13.27 -22.90 -0.76
N ASN A 207 -12.32 -23.81 -0.95
CA ASN A 207 -11.70 -24.52 0.16
C ASN A 207 -10.80 -23.55 0.96
N VAL A 208 -11.26 -23.15 2.14
CA VAL A 208 -10.54 -22.24 3.03
C VAL A 208 -9.98 -23.02 4.21
N CYS A 209 -8.67 -23.31 4.16
CA CYS A 209 -7.94 -23.91 5.27
C CYS A 209 -7.12 -22.89 6.08
N ILE A 210 -7.18 -21.61 5.71
CA ILE A 210 -6.40 -20.54 6.32
C ILE A 210 -7.28 -19.77 7.31
N PRO A 211 -6.87 -19.62 8.58
CA PRO A 211 -7.60 -18.82 9.56
C PRO A 211 -7.81 -17.38 9.08
N GLY A 212 -9.00 -16.83 9.32
CA GLY A 212 -9.31 -15.41 9.07
C GLY A 212 -9.69 -15.04 7.63
N ILE A 213 -9.50 -15.90 6.63
CA ILE A 213 -9.90 -15.61 5.23
C ILE A 213 -11.41 -15.34 5.12
N ASN A 214 -12.23 -16.18 5.76
CA ASN A 214 -13.70 -16.04 5.72
C ASN A 214 -14.19 -14.72 6.32
N GLU A 215 -13.43 -14.15 7.25
CA GLU A 215 -13.78 -12.94 7.99
C GLU A 215 -13.19 -11.67 7.35
N ILE A 216 -12.38 -11.78 6.28
CA ILE A 216 -11.75 -10.62 5.63
C ILE A 216 -12.82 -9.59 5.29
N PHE A 217 -13.86 -10.02 4.58
CA PHE A 217 -14.89 -9.12 4.08
C PHE A 217 -15.81 -8.58 5.18
N ASP A 218 -15.75 -9.12 6.40
CA ASP A 218 -16.47 -8.61 7.56
C ASP A 218 -15.65 -7.57 8.34
N LYS A 219 -14.32 -7.59 8.19
CA LYS A 219 -13.40 -6.71 8.92
C LYS A 219 -12.74 -5.64 8.07
N VAL A 220 -12.65 -5.83 6.76
CA VAL A 220 -11.87 -4.99 5.84
C VAL A 220 -12.76 -4.39 4.75
N ASN A 221 -12.53 -3.12 4.46
CA ASN A 221 -13.11 -2.38 3.34
C ASN A 221 -12.07 -2.21 2.22
N PHE A 222 -12.51 -2.42 0.98
CA PHE A 222 -11.78 -2.10 -0.24
C PHE A 222 -12.53 -1.00 -0.98
N ASP A 223 -11.96 0.21 -0.99
CA ASP A 223 -12.49 1.35 -1.74
C ASP A 223 -11.65 1.57 -2.99
N PHE A 224 -12.31 1.72 -4.14
CA PHE A 224 -11.65 1.85 -5.44
C PHE A 224 -11.74 3.29 -5.93
N PHE A 225 -10.62 3.83 -6.40
CA PHE A 225 -10.52 5.21 -6.87
C PHE A 225 -9.91 5.31 -8.26
N HIS A 226 -10.48 6.20 -9.09
CA HIS A 226 -9.94 6.55 -10.39
C HIS A 226 -10.03 8.06 -10.67
N SER A 227 -9.05 8.63 -11.37
CA SER A 227 -9.00 10.08 -11.66
C SER A 227 -10.18 10.58 -12.47
N ASP A 228 -10.70 9.73 -13.36
CA ASP A 228 -11.76 10.11 -14.29
C ASP A 228 -13.17 9.98 -13.66
N GLY A 229 -13.26 9.46 -12.42
CA GLY A 229 -14.48 9.36 -11.62
C GLY A 229 -15.62 8.53 -12.24
N ASN A 230 -16.65 8.24 -11.42
CA ASN A 230 -17.97 7.75 -11.82
C ASN A 230 -17.98 6.67 -12.92
N LEU A 231 -17.09 5.68 -12.79
CA LEU A 231 -17.02 4.58 -13.77
C LEU A 231 -18.17 3.60 -13.55
N ASN A 232 -18.48 3.36 -12.28
CA ASN A 232 -19.62 2.59 -11.77
C ASN A 232 -19.83 2.93 -10.28
N ASP A 233 -20.82 2.31 -9.63
CA ASP A 233 -21.14 2.57 -8.22
C ASP A 233 -20.03 2.16 -7.23
N ARG A 234 -19.09 1.30 -7.65
CA ARG A 234 -17.99 0.78 -6.82
C ARG A 234 -16.70 1.59 -6.94
N ILE A 235 -16.52 2.38 -8.00
CA ILE A 235 -15.29 3.13 -8.28
C ILE A 235 -15.56 4.64 -8.19
N GLN A 236 -15.00 5.24 -7.14
CA GLN A 236 -15.17 6.64 -6.80
C GLN A 236 -14.12 7.54 -7.49
N PRO A 237 -14.39 8.84 -7.65
CA PRO A 237 -13.37 9.82 -8.03
C PRO A 237 -12.22 9.87 -7.02
N SER A 238 -10.98 9.92 -7.50
CA SER A 238 -9.78 10.05 -6.63
C SER A 238 -9.77 11.33 -5.79
N SER A 239 -10.53 12.35 -6.18
CA SER A 239 -10.76 13.55 -5.37
C SER A 239 -11.45 13.26 -4.03
N ASN A 240 -12.13 12.10 -3.90
CA ASN A 240 -12.83 11.69 -2.69
C ASN A 240 -11.91 10.96 -1.68
N MET A 241 -10.67 10.60 -2.07
CA MET A 241 -9.74 9.89 -1.18
C MET A 241 -9.53 10.62 0.17
N PRO A 242 -9.35 11.96 0.22
CA PRO A 242 -9.15 12.68 1.47
C PRO A 242 -10.35 12.68 2.42
N LEU A 243 -11.57 12.39 1.94
CA LEU A 243 -12.77 12.36 2.78
C LEU A 243 -12.68 11.29 3.88
N GLY A 244 -11.97 10.18 3.61
CA GLY A 244 -11.73 9.12 4.59
C GLY A 244 -10.30 9.07 5.13
N ASP A 245 -9.41 9.97 4.70
CA ASP A 245 -8.05 10.09 5.24
C ASP A 245 -7.52 11.53 5.08
N LYS A 246 -7.52 12.27 6.18
CA LYS A 246 -7.08 13.67 6.21
C LYS A 246 -5.56 13.81 6.01
N ASN A 247 -4.78 12.75 6.22
CA ASN A 247 -3.32 12.80 6.04
C ASN A 247 -2.92 12.99 4.57
N LEU A 248 -3.80 12.68 3.61
CA LEU A 248 -3.57 12.95 2.19
C LEU A 248 -3.46 14.44 1.85
N VAL A 249 -4.01 15.32 2.69
CA VAL A 249 -3.93 16.78 2.56
C VAL A 249 -3.16 17.42 3.71
N TYR A 250 -2.32 16.63 4.39
CA TYR A 250 -1.44 17.13 5.44
C TYR A 250 -0.52 18.24 4.93
N LEU A 251 -0.34 19.28 5.74
CA LEU A 251 0.59 20.39 5.50
C LEU A 251 1.45 20.59 6.75
N PRO A 252 2.77 20.78 6.61
CA PRO A 252 3.65 20.98 7.75
C PRO A 252 3.42 22.35 8.41
N GLY A 253 3.39 22.38 9.75
CA GLY A 253 3.24 23.63 10.52
C GLY A 253 1.79 24.11 10.67
N ASN A 254 1.59 25.41 10.92
CA ASN A 254 0.25 25.99 11.07
C ASN A 254 -0.44 26.07 9.70
N SER A 255 -1.49 25.28 9.50
CA SER A 255 -2.29 25.19 8.26
C SER A 255 -2.71 26.55 7.69
N ASN A 256 -2.96 27.54 8.55
CA ASN A 256 -3.32 28.91 8.17
C ASN A 256 -2.26 29.62 7.30
N GLN A 257 -0.98 29.21 7.36
CA GLN A 257 0.11 29.84 6.60
C GLN A 257 0.01 29.57 5.10
N TYR A 258 -0.51 28.41 4.70
CA TYR A 258 -0.50 27.96 3.31
C TYR A 258 -1.86 28.04 2.62
N GLY A 259 -2.91 28.32 3.39
CA GLY A 259 -4.30 28.31 2.95
C GLY A 259 -4.79 26.90 2.63
N GLU A 260 -6.01 26.80 2.12
CA GLU A 260 -6.55 25.51 1.67
C GLU A 260 -5.84 25.04 0.39
N ARG A 261 -5.41 23.76 0.41
CA ARG A 261 -4.74 23.10 -0.70
C ARG A 261 -5.51 21.84 -1.07
N LYS A 262 -5.57 21.52 -2.37
CA LYS A 262 -6.29 20.35 -2.88
C LYS A 262 -5.39 19.12 -2.91
N PHE A 263 -5.98 17.94 -2.80
CA PHE A 263 -5.27 16.70 -3.06
C PHE A 263 -4.92 16.57 -4.56
N ALA A 264 -3.75 16.02 -4.87
CA ALA A 264 -3.30 15.75 -6.23
C ALA A 264 -3.93 14.45 -6.79
N ASP A 265 -5.25 14.48 -6.97
CA ASP A 265 -6.11 13.37 -7.40
C ASP A 265 -5.78 12.81 -8.80
N ARG A 266 -5.12 13.60 -9.65
CA ARG A 266 -4.66 13.18 -10.99
C ARG A 266 -3.19 12.75 -11.03
N SER A 267 -2.52 12.63 -9.89
CA SER A 267 -1.15 12.11 -9.82
C SER A 267 -1.07 10.67 -10.34
N SER A 268 0.10 10.22 -10.78
CA SER A 268 0.30 8.83 -11.22
C SER A 268 -0.07 7.82 -10.13
N PHE A 269 0.18 8.17 -8.86
CA PHE A 269 -0.22 7.38 -7.71
C PHE A 269 -1.75 7.30 -7.53
N ALA A 270 -2.42 8.46 -7.52
CA ALA A 270 -3.86 8.54 -7.23
C ALA A 270 -4.76 8.17 -8.42
N ARG A 271 -4.21 8.12 -9.64
CA ARG A 271 -4.97 7.89 -10.88
C ARG A 271 -5.74 6.57 -10.88
N SER A 272 -5.20 5.52 -10.27
CA SER A 272 -5.87 4.22 -10.12
C SER A 272 -5.37 3.55 -8.86
N CYS A 273 -6.13 3.72 -7.77
CA CYS A 273 -5.69 3.35 -6.42
C CYS A 273 -6.80 2.63 -5.67
N ILE A 274 -6.39 1.72 -4.80
CA ILE A 274 -7.29 0.97 -3.92
C ILE A 274 -6.92 1.35 -2.49
N ARG A 275 -7.90 1.79 -1.70
CA ARG A 275 -7.74 2.00 -0.26
C ARG A 275 -8.23 0.77 0.48
N ILE A 276 -7.43 0.31 1.42
CA ILE A 276 -7.72 -0.82 2.29
C ILE A 276 -7.80 -0.26 3.71
N SER A 277 -8.92 -0.48 4.38
CA SER A 277 -9.14 0.05 5.74
C SER A 277 -9.94 -0.96 6.57
N LEU A 278 -9.86 -0.84 7.89
CA LEU A 278 -10.74 -1.61 8.76
C LEU A 278 -12.16 -1.06 8.69
N LYS A 279 -13.16 -1.96 8.68
CA LYS A 279 -14.55 -1.60 8.92
C LYS A 279 -14.68 -1.01 10.31
N GLN A 280 -15.28 0.16 10.40
CA GLN A 280 -15.70 0.70 11.70
C GLN A 280 -16.87 -0.17 12.17
N ASN A 281 -16.67 -0.94 13.24
CA ASN A 281 -17.80 -1.50 13.96
C ASN A 281 -18.62 -0.31 14.46
N GLY A 282 -19.87 -0.21 13.99
CA GLY A 282 -20.83 0.78 14.48
C GLY A 282 -21.09 0.63 15.97
#